data_AF-W5WAW3-F1
#
_entry.id   AF-W5WAW3-F1
#
_cell.length_a   1.000
_cell.length_b   1.000
_cell.length_c   1.000
_cell.angle_alpha   90.00
_cell.angle_beta   90.00
_cell.angle_gamma   90.00
#
_symmetry.space_group_name_H-M   'P 1'
#
loop_
_entity.id
_entity.type
_entity.pdbx_description
1 polymer ?
#
loop_
_entity_poly.entity_id
_entity_poly.type
_entity_poly.pdbx_seq_one_letter_code
_entity_poly.pdbx_strand_id
1 'polypeptide(L)'
;MNEDPVIHHWHGQRPMVKMLTGELFLQLGAGDDRYLAALLTEYGRGDQVIEQQPVHTGTLCAIRFPATEDRDELITHLIYGGCSESQAREHLVSIGLGGLPIAWVYPPDATIEAGGDLAGTGNEF
;
A
#
# COMPACT_ATOMS: atom_id res chain seq x y z
N MET A 1 8.82 -14.28 -25.24
CA MET A 1 8.14 -14.85 -24.06
C MET A 1 8.13 -13.73 -23.04
N ASN A 2 6.99 -13.08 -22.84
CA ASN A 2 6.83 -12.13 -21.75
C ASN A 2 6.38 -12.98 -20.57
N GLU A 3 7.27 -13.19 -19.62
CA GLU A 3 6.92 -13.75 -18.32
C GLU A 3 6.15 -12.65 -17.59
N ASP A 4 4.82 -12.75 -17.59
CA ASP A 4 4.00 -12.01 -16.64
C ASP A 4 4.61 -12.21 -15.25
N PRO A 5 4.93 -11.15 -14.50
CA PRO A 5 5.38 -11.31 -13.12
C PRO A 5 4.23 -11.95 -12.35
N VAL A 6 4.31 -13.27 -12.16
CA VAL A 6 3.34 -14.02 -11.37
C VAL A 6 3.54 -13.58 -9.94
N ILE A 7 2.76 -12.58 -9.50
CA ILE A 7 2.62 -12.31 -8.08
C ILE A 7 1.82 -13.47 -7.50
N HIS A 8 2.55 -14.47 -7.03
CA HIS A 8 1.99 -15.69 -6.45
C HIS A 8 1.16 -15.33 -5.20
N HIS A 9 -0.15 -15.53 -5.27
CA HIS A 9 -1.02 -15.53 -4.10
C HIS A 9 -0.78 -16.85 -3.34
N TRP A 10 -0.18 -16.81 -2.15
CA TRP A 10 0.06 -18.00 -1.34
C TRP A 10 -1.03 -18.18 -0.26
N HIS A 11 -1.67 -19.36 -0.23
CA HIS A 11 -2.69 -19.77 0.77
C HIS A 11 -3.94 -18.85 0.90
N GLY A 12 -4.30 -18.12 -0.16
CA GLY A 12 -5.53 -17.32 -0.20
C GLY A 12 -5.47 -16.02 0.63
N GLN A 13 -4.33 -15.69 1.25
CA GLN A 13 -4.13 -14.40 1.89
C GLN A 13 -3.69 -13.36 0.85
N ARG A 14 -4.51 -12.32 0.70
CA ARG A 14 -4.23 -11.22 -0.23
C ARG A 14 -3.39 -10.16 0.47
N PRO A 15 -2.44 -9.51 -0.24
CA PRO A 15 -1.68 -8.43 0.35
C PRO A 15 -2.61 -7.27 0.72
N MET A 16 -2.26 -6.56 1.79
CA MET A 16 -2.96 -5.34 2.17
C MET A 16 -2.41 -4.17 1.35
N VAL A 17 -3.30 -3.46 0.66
CA VAL A 17 -2.92 -2.24 -0.05
C VAL A 17 -3.20 -1.02 0.82
N LYS A 18 -2.17 -0.21 1.04
CA LYS A 18 -2.22 1.00 1.85
C LYS A 18 -1.82 2.19 1.01
N MET A 19 -2.49 3.31 1.22
CA MET A 19 -2.18 4.57 0.58
C MET A 19 -1.93 5.64 1.63
N LEU A 20 -0.69 6.15 1.67
CA LEU A 20 -0.31 7.23 2.56
C LEU A 20 -0.91 8.53 2.04
N THR A 21 -1.46 9.36 2.92
CA THR A 21 -1.76 10.75 2.55
C THR A 21 -0.47 11.47 2.13
N GLY A 22 -0.61 12.51 1.29
CA GLY A 22 0.54 13.33 0.89
C GLY A 22 1.28 13.94 2.09
N GLU A 23 0.54 14.36 3.12
CA GLU A 23 1.11 14.87 4.36
C GLU A 23 1.98 13.82 5.09
N LEU A 24 1.43 12.61 5.31
CA LEU A 24 2.17 11.54 5.99
C LEU A 24 3.38 11.09 5.17
N PHE A 25 3.23 10.99 3.84
CA PHE A 25 4.33 10.65 2.95
C PHE A 25 5.49 11.66 3.04
N LEU A 26 5.19 12.95 3.11
CA LEU A 26 6.19 14.00 3.29
C LEU A 26 6.81 13.99 4.70
N GLN A 27 5.99 13.81 5.74
CA GLN A 27 6.46 13.77 7.14
C GLN A 27 7.44 12.62 7.39
N LEU A 28 7.22 11.47 6.77
CA LEU A 28 8.09 10.31 6.97
C LEU A 28 9.43 10.40 6.21
N GLY A 29 9.64 11.44 5.38
CA GLY A 29 10.92 11.64 4.68
C GLY A 29 11.11 10.67 3.51
N ALA A 30 10.14 10.63 2.60
CA ALA A 30 10.14 9.78 1.41
C ALA A 30 11.53 9.62 0.76
N GLY A 31 11.97 8.37 0.59
CA GLY A 31 13.26 8.02 -0.02
C GLY A 31 14.44 7.92 0.95
N ASP A 32 14.25 8.21 2.24
CA ASP A 32 15.26 8.02 3.29
C ASP A 32 15.24 6.59 3.87
N ASP A 33 16.38 6.06 4.30
CA ASP A 33 16.43 4.75 4.98
C ASP A 33 15.57 4.73 6.26
N ARG A 34 15.42 5.87 6.94
CA ARG A 34 14.54 5.99 8.12
C ARG A 34 13.07 5.84 7.76
N TYR A 35 12.67 6.27 6.56
CA TYR A 35 11.31 6.06 6.05
C TYR A 35 11.03 4.55 5.92
N LEU A 36 11.94 3.82 5.28
CA LEU A 36 11.81 2.37 5.08
C LEU A 36 11.83 1.61 6.42
N ALA A 37 12.72 1.99 7.33
CA ALA A 37 12.78 1.42 8.67
C ALA A 37 11.49 1.68 9.48
N ALA A 38 10.89 2.86 9.36
CA ALA A 38 9.63 3.19 10.02
C ALA A 38 8.47 2.33 9.47
N LEU A 39 8.36 2.20 8.13
CA LEU A 39 7.35 1.33 7.52
C LEU A 39 7.51 -0.13 7.91
N LEU A 40 8.75 -0.64 7.93
CA LEU A 40 9.02 -2.01 8.33
C LEU A 40 8.76 -2.24 9.83
N THR A 41 9.01 -1.25 10.68
CA THR A 41 8.68 -1.32 12.11
C THR A 41 7.17 -1.38 12.34
N GLU A 42 6.41 -0.58 11.60
CA GLU A 42 4.96 -0.46 11.77
C GLU A 42 4.17 -1.61 11.15
N TYR A 43 4.57 -2.05 9.94
CA TYR A 43 3.81 -3.01 9.14
C TYR A 43 4.52 -4.35 8.94
N GLY A 44 5.83 -4.38 9.15
CA GLY A 44 6.63 -5.59 9.02
C GLY A 44 6.49 -6.53 10.22
N ARG A 45 6.89 -7.78 10.03
CA ARG A 45 6.95 -8.83 11.04
C ARG A 45 8.12 -9.78 10.77
N GLY A 46 8.90 -10.10 11.80
CA GLY A 46 9.95 -11.13 11.72
C GLY A 46 10.97 -10.85 10.61
N ASP A 47 11.24 -11.86 9.77
CA ASP A 47 12.25 -11.85 8.69
C ASP A 47 11.78 -11.17 7.39
N GLN A 48 10.88 -10.19 7.50
CA GLN A 48 10.40 -9.46 6.33
C GLN A 48 11.42 -8.42 5.86
N VAL A 49 11.44 -8.23 4.54
CA VAL A 49 12.22 -7.19 3.88
C VAL A 49 11.27 -6.18 3.25
N ILE A 50 11.73 -4.94 3.13
CA ILE A 50 11.03 -3.87 2.44
C ILE A 50 11.82 -3.49 1.20
N GLU A 51 11.13 -3.39 0.07
CA GLU A 51 11.70 -2.89 -1.17
C GLU A 51 10.94 -1.67 -1.65
N GLN A 52 11.70 -0.70 -2.12
CA GLN A 52 11.17 0.53 -2.66
C GLN A 52 11.31 0.54 -4.18
N GLN A 53 10.23 0.91 -4.86
CA GLN A 53 10.25 1.11 -6.30
C GLN A 53 9.45 2.38 -6.70
N PRO A 54 9.88 3.09 -7.75
CA PRO A 54 9.11 4.20 -8.29
C PRO A 54 7.82 3.68 -8.94
N VAL A 55 6.70 4.38 -8.72
CA VAL A 55 5.41 4.12 -9.37
C VAL A 55 4.81 5.45 -9.83
N HIS A 56 4.78 5.66 -11.14
CA HIS A 56 4.42 6.94 -11.75
C HIS A 56 5.21 8.11 -11.12
N THR A 57 4.52 9.05 -10.47
CA THR A 57 5.11 10.20 -9.77
C THR A 57 5.43 9.93 -8.30
N GLY A 58 5.05 8.76 -7.80
CA GLY A 58 5.19 8.38 -6.40
C GLY A 58 6.08 7.16 -6.19
N THR A 59 5.89 6.53 -5.05
CA THR A 59 6.72 5.44 -4.55
C THR A 59 5.84 4.33 -4.00
N LEU A 60 6.18 3.09 -4.35
CA LEU A 60 5.66 1.89 -3.72
C LEU A 60 6.72 1.31 -2.80
N CYS A 61 6.33 1.00 -1.58
CA CYS A 61 7.09 0.14 -0.68
C CYS A 61 6.37 -1.21 -0.56
N ALA A 62 7.01 -2.28 -1.02
CA ALA A 62 6.52 -3.64 -0.89
C ALA A 62 7.19 -4.31 0.32
N ILE A 63 6.38 -4.77 1.28
CA ILE A 63 6.88 -5.54 2.43
C ILE A 63 6.59 -7.01 2.16
N ARG A 64 7.64 -7.81 2.11
CA ARG A 64 7.56 -9.21 1.71
C ARG A 64 8.42 -10.11 2.59
N PHE A 65 7.99 -11.35 2.73
CA PHE A 65 8.88 -12.42 3.12
C PHE A 65 9.65 -12.87 1.88
N PRO A 66 10.99 -12.86 1.90
CA PRO A 66 11.78 -13.29 0.76
C PRO A 66 11.57 -14.78 0.48
N ALA A 67 11.81 -15.20 -0.76
CA ALA A 67 11.85 -16.60 -1.12
C ALA A 67 12.96 -17.35 -0.35
N THR A 68 12.68 -18.59 0.01
CA THR A 68 13.59 -19.55 0.65
C THR A 68 13.47 -20.89 -0.08
N GLU A 69 14.37 -21.85 0.20
CA GLU A 69 14.31 -23.17 -0.45
C GLU A 69 12.96 -23.89 -0.27
N ASP A 70 12.28 -23.65 0.85
CA ASP A 70 11.01 -24.29 1.21
C ASP A 70 9.76 -23.42 1.01
N ARG A 71 9.93 -22.14 0.60
CA ARG A 71 8.81 -21.18 0.51
C ARG A 71 9.06 -20.13 -0.56
N ASP A 72 8.09 -19.97 -1.47
CA ASP A 72 8.05 -18.84 -2.39
C ASP A 72 8.03 -17.48 -1.66
N GLU A 73 8.30 -16.43 -2.41
CA GLU A 73 8.13 -15.07 -1.92
C GLU A 73 6.67 -14.76 -1.56
N LEU A 74 6.47 -14.02 -0.45
CA LEU A 74 5.14 -13.60 -0.01
C LEU A 74 5.09 -12.10 0.28
N ILE A 75 4.39 -11.36 -0.59
CA ILE A 75 4.07 -9.95 -0.36
C ILE A 75 2.93 -9.84 0.65
N THR A 76 3.13 -9.05 1.70
CA THR A 76 2.12 -8.83 2.74
C THR A 76 1.50 -7.45 2.68
N HIS A 77 2.29 -6.44 2.31
CA HIS A 77 1.83 -5.06 2.20
C HIS A 77 2.35 -4.41 0.94
N LEU A 78 1.49 -3.62 0.30
CA LEU A 78 1.82 -2.69 -0.77
C LEU A 78 1.46 -1.29 -0.30
N ILE A 79 2.46 -0.47 -0.02
CA ILE A 79 2.29 0.86 0.58
C ILE A 79 2.65 1.91 -0.47
N TYR A 80 1.65 2.66 -0.93
CA TYR A 80 1.79 3.72 -1.92
C TYR A 80 1.89 5.09 -1.25
N GLY A 81 2.80 5.93 -1.71
CA GLY A 81 2.93 7.32 -1.30
C GLY A 81 3.33 8.22 -2.46
N GLY A 82 2.89 9.48 -2.46
CA GLY A 82 3.23 10.45 -3.51
C GLY A 82 2.57 10.21 -4.87
N CYS A 83 1.64 9.25 -4.98
CA CYS A 83 0.83 9.02 -6.17
C CYS A 83 -0.67 9.19 -5.86
N SER A 84 -1.50 9.27 -6.90
CA SER A 84 -2.97 9.27 -6.76
C SER A 84 -3.51 7.84 -6.62
N GLU A 85 -4.76 7.71 -6.14
CA GLU A 85 -5.41 6.39 -6.02
C GLU A 85 -5.58 5.73 -7.39
N SER A 86 -5.87 6.52 -8.43
CA SER A 86 -5.96 6.05 -9.81
C SER A 86 -4.62 5.48 -10.30
N GLN A 87 -3.50 6.16 -10.03
CA GLN A 87 -2.17 5.66 -10.37
C GLN A 87 -1.84 4.37 -9.61
N ALA A 88 -2.16 4.30 -8.32
CA ALA A 88 -2.00 3.07 -7.54
C ALA A 88 -2.88 1.94 -8.10
N ARG A 89 -4.12 2.25 -8.50
CA ARG A 89 -5.06 1.30 -9.11
C ARG A 89 -4.55 0.76 -10.44
N GLU A 90 -4.05 1.63 -11.32
CA GLU A 90 -3.44 1.26 -12.60
C GLU A 90 -2.26 0.30 -12.38
N HIS A 91 -1.37 0.62 -11.43
CA HIS A 91 -0.27 -0.27 -11.07
C HIS A 91 -0.77 -1.62 -10.55
N LEU A 92 -1.73 -1.65 -9.62
CA LEU A 92 -2.33 -2.90 -9.13
C LEU A 92 -2.94 -3.75 -10.25
N VAL A 93 -3.65 -3.13 -11.19
CA VAL A 93 -4.21 -3.84 -12.36
C VAL A 93 -3.09 -4.45 -13.20
N SER A 94 -1.99 -3.70 -13.43
CA SER A 94 -0.86 -4.17 -14.23
C SER A 94 -0.15 -5.41 -13.65
N ILE A 95 -0.23 -5.61 -12.34
CA ILE A 95 0.38 -6.75 -11.63
C ILE A 95 -0.65 -7.81 -11.19
N GLY A 96 -1.87 -7.77 -11.74
CA GLY A 96 -2.93 -8.76 -11.45
C GLY A 96 -3.64 -8.58 -10.10
N LEU A 97 -3.38 -7.50 -9.38
CA LEU A 97 -3.92 -7.18 -8.05
C LEU A 97 -5.03 -6.10 -8.08
N GLY A 98 -5.56 -5.78 -9.25
CA GLY A 98 -6.51 -4.68 -9.45
C GLY A 98 -7.78 -4.75 -8.60
N GLY A 99 -8.18 -5.94 -8.16
CA GLY A 99 -9.36 -6.16 -7.32
C GLY A 99 -9.15 -5.98 -5.81
N LEU A 100 -7.96 -5.57 -5.36
CA LEU A 100 -7.69 -5.39 -3.93
C LEU A 100 -8.24 -4.06 -3.40
N PRO A 101 -8.84 -4.04 -2.19
CA PRO A 101 -9.23 -2.79 -1.55
C PRO A 101 -7.99 -1.96 -1.18
N ILE A 102 -8.09 -0.63 -1.33
CA ILE A 102 -7.05 0.32 -0.92
C ILE A 102 -7.51 0.96 0.39
N ALA A 103 -6.68 0.88 1.42
CA ALA A 103 -6.92 1.54 2.70
C ALA A 103 -6.06 2.80 2.83
N TRP A 104 -6.70 3.94 3.11
CA TRP A 104 -5.99 5.19 3.37
C TRP A 104 -5.36 5.19 4.77
N VAL A 105 -4.13 5.68 4.86
CA VAL A 105 -3.36 5.81 6.10
C VAL A 105 -3.11 7.29 6.35
N TYR A 106 -3.56 7.74 7.51
CA TYR A 106 -3.49 9.11 7.96
C TYR A 106 -2.46 9.25 9.09
N PRO A 107 -1.86 10.44 9.26
CA PRO A 107 -1.04 10.71 10.44
C PRO A 107 -1.88 10.59 11.72
N PRO A 108 -1.28 10.28 12.88
CA PRO A 108 -2.00 10.04 14.13
C PRO A 108 -2.83 11.24 14.60
N ASP A 109 -2.40 12.47 14.28
CA ASP A 109 -3.11 13.72 14.60
C ASP A 109 -4.06 14.18 13.49
N ALA A 110 -4.28 13.37 12.44
CA ALA A 110 -5.22 13.73 11.40
C ALA A 110 -6.63 13.82 11.97
N THR A 111 -7.25 14.98 11.81
CA THR A 111 -8.70 15.09 11.96
C THR A 111 -9.32 14.32 10.80
N ILE A 112 -9.78 13.10 11.06
CA ILE A 112 -10.61 12.36 10.11
C ILE A 112 -11.95 13.06 10.11
N GLU A 113 -12.14 14.02 9.19
CA GLU A 113 -13.47 14.49 8.88
C GLU A 113 -14.23 13.28 8.34
N ALA A 114 -15.14 12.73 9.14
CA ALA A 114 -16.08 11.69 8.74
C ALA A 114 -17.08 12.30 7.74
N GLY A 115 -16.60 12.68 6.56
CA GLY A 115 -17.35 13.31 5.49
C GLY A 115 -17.75 12.28 4.45
N GLY A 116 -18.74 11.46 4.78
CA GLY A 116 -19.32 10.49 3.85
C GLY A 116 -20.67 9.94 4.31
N ASP A 117 -21.39 10.67 5.16
CA ASP A 117 -22.77 10.37 5.49
C ASP A 117 -23.67 11.14 4.51
N LEU A 118 -24.24 10.42 3.52
CA LEU A 118 -25.37 10.88 2.73
C LEU A 118 -26.70 10.57 3.44
N ALA A 119 -26.79 10.71 4.77
CA ALA A 119 -28.06 10.67 5.49
C ALA A 119 -28.41 12.08 5.99
N GLY A 120 -28.90 12.91 5.07
CA GLY A 120 -29.18 14.30 5.36
C GLY A 120 -30.13 15.00 4.40
N THR A 121 -31.15 14.32 3.88
CA THR A 121 -32.36 15.03 3.44
C THR A 121 -33.58 14.19 3.78
N GLY A 122 -33.90 14.15 5.07
CA GLY A 122 -35.30 14.10 5.48
C GLY A 122 -35.97 15.42 5.09
N ASN A 123 -37.21 15.29 4.60
CA ASN A 123 -38.39 16.15 4.82
C ASN A 123 -38.11 17.57 5.37
N GLU A 124 -38.69 18.67 4.89
CA GLU A 124 -40.08 18.90 4.47
C GLU A 124 -40.23 20.40 4.13
N PHE A 125 -40.98 20.73 3.07
CA PHE A 125 -41.95 21.84 2.96
C PHE A 125 -42.84 21.62 1.74
#